data_AF-A0A340WKG7-F1
#
_entry.id   AF-A0A340WKG7-F1
#
_cell.length_a   1.000
_cell.length_b   1.000
_cell.length_c   1.000
_cell.angle_alpha   90.00
_cell.angle_beta   90.00
_cell.angle_gamma   90.00
#
_symmetry.space_group_name_H-M   'P 1'
#
loop_
_entity.id
_entity.type
_entity.pdbx_description
1 polymer ?
#
loop_
_entity_poly.entity_id
_entity_poly.type
_entity_poly.pdbx_seq_one_letter_code
_entity_poly.pdbx_strand_id
1 'polypeptide(L)'
;MGASSVAQCWKCRALGTKPSWIDKFISALLQAADANVIAVDWVYGSTGVYFSAVENVVKLGLEISRFLSKLLVLGVSESSIHIIGVSLGAHVGGMVGHFYKGQLGRITGLDPAGPEYTRASLEERLDPGDALFVEAIHTDTDNLGIRIPVGHVDYYVNGGQDQPGCPTSISAGYSYLICDHMRAVHIYISALENSCPLMAFPCTSYKVFLAGHCLDCFNPFLLSCPRIGLVEQGGVKIEPLPKEVRVYLLTTSTAPYCVHHSLVEFYLLKLRNQDTCITVTFLSSGVTSSVTITIPRQQRHGKGIIAHPSPQCQINQVKLKFQPSNRVWKKDRTIIIGMFCTAPLPIHDNKRTVCLPEPVNLQASETVSHDLKITCI
;
A
#
# COMPACT_ATOMS: atom_id res chain seq x y z
N MET A 1 10.70 9.68 -29.23
CA MET A 1 10.53 8.35 -28.62
C MET A 1 9.49 8.53 -27.53
N GLY A 2 8.21 8.42 -27.89
CA GLY A 2 7.11 8.67 -26.96
C GLY A 2 6.65 7.36 -26.33
N ALA A 3 6.47 7.34 -25.01
CA ALA A 3 5.83 6.22 -24.33
C ALA A 3 4.33 6.23 -24.66
N SER A 4 3.77 5.11 -25.08
CA SER A 4 2.33 5.00 -25.37
C SER A 4 1.64 4.27 -24.23
N SER A 5 1.17 5.00 -23.22
CA SER A 5 0.55 4.42 -22.02
C SER A 5 -0.96 4.22 -22.18
N VAL A 6 -1.39 2.98 -22.44
CA VAL A 6 -2.80 2.59 -22.59
C VAL A 6 -3.47 2.43 -21.21
N ALA A 7 -3.94 3.52 -20.60
CA ALA A 7 -4.64 3.44 -19.31
C ALA A 7 -6.10 2.93 -19.45
N GLN A 8 -6.34 1.68 -19.10
CA GLN A 8 -7.67 1.05 -19.12
C GLN A 8 -8.49 1.45 -17.87
N CYS A 9 -9.80 1.67 -18.00
CA CYS A 9 -10.56 2.23 -16.87
C CYS A 9 -12.07 1.89 -16.78
N TRP A 10 -12.36 0.92 -15.90
CA TRP A 10 -13.46 0.81 -14.89
C TRP A 10 -14.87 0.20 -15.10
N LYS A 11 -15.15 -0.66 -14.10
CA LYS A 11 -16.34 -0.96 -13.27
C LYS A 11 -17.63 -1.51 -13.88
N CYS A 12 -18.14 -2.59 -13.27
CA CYS A 12 -19.55 -3.00 -13.31
C CYS A 12 -20.47 -1.91 -12.74
N ARG A 13 -21.44 -1.43 -13.52
CA ARG A 13 -22.48 -0.49 -13.06
C ARG A 13 -23.87 -1.07 -13.32
N ALA A 14 -24.88 -0.49 -12.68
CA ALA A 14 -26.29 -0.67 -13.06
C ALA A 14 -26.82 0.53 -13.87
N LEU A 15 -26.10 1.66 -13.89
CA LEU A 15 -26.48 2.92 -14.53
C LEU A 15 -25.26 3.48 -15.29
N GLY A 16 -25.36 3.52 -16.63
CA GLY A 16 -24.23 3.73 -17.55
C GLY A 16 -23.71 5.16 -17.69
N THR A 17 -23.33 5.82 -16.59
CA THR A 17 -22.67 7.14 -16.62
C THR A 17 -21.16 7.03 -16.41
N LYS A 18 -20.41 7.96 -17.00
CA LYS A 18 -18.95 8.08 -16.84
C LYS A 18 -18.55 8.30 -15.37
N PRO A 19 -17.58 7.55 -14.82
CA PRO A 19 -17.09 7.78 -13.46
C PRO A 19 -16.41 9.15 -13.29
N SER A 20 -16.70 9.84 -12.19
CA SER A 20 -16.17 11.19 -11.89
C SER A 20 -14.64 11.24 -11.70
N TRP A 21 -14.01 10.12 -11.36
CA TRP A 21 -12.56 10.06 -11.15
C TRP A 21 -11.78 9.86 -12.48
N ILE A 22 -12.42 9.46 -13.59
CA ILE A 22 -11.76 9.21 -14.89
C ILE A 22 -11.00 10.44 -15.37
N ASP A 23 -11.70 11.59 -15.41
CA ASP A 23 -11.14 12.82 -15.96
C ASP A 23 -9.97 13.31 -15.13
N LYS A 24 -10.09 13.17 -13.81
CA LYS A 24 -9.00 13.42 -12.89
C LYS A 24 -7.82 12.49 -13.15
N PHE A 25 -8.07 11.19 -13.35
CA PHE A 25 -7.02 10.21 -13.57
C PHE A 25 -6.27 10.44 -14.89
N ILE A 26 -7.00 10.68 -15.98
CA ILE A 26 -6.42 11.02 -17.29
C ILE A 26 -5.57 12.29 -17.17
N SER A 27 -6.08 13.32 -16.50
CA SER A 27 -5.34 14.58 -16.29
C SER A 27 -4.06 14.36 -15.50
N ALA A 28 -4.11 13.56 -14.43
CA ALA A 28 -2.94 13.24 -13.62
C ALA A 28 -1.88 12.45 -14.41
N LEU A 29 -2.29 11.52 -15.27
CA LEU A 29 -1.38 10.77 -16.16
C LEU A 29 -0.68 11.68 -17.16
N LEU A 30 -1.44 12.56 -17.83
CA LEU A 30 -0.90 13.52 -18.82
C LEU A 30 0.03 14.56 -18.19
N GLN A 31 -0.17 14.88 -16.90
CA GLN A 31 0.74 15.76 -16.15
C GLN A 31 2.01 15.03 -15.70
N ALA A 32 1.91 13.74 -15.37
CA ALA A 32 3.03 12.95 -14.87
C ALA A 32 3.96 12.42 -15.98
N ALA A 33 3.46 12.24 -17.21
CA ALA A 33 4.24 11.73 -18.33
C ALA A 33 3.78 12.28 -19.68
N ASP A 34 4.75 12.47 -20.60
CA ASP A 34 4.48 12.71 -22.03
C ASP A 34 4.06 11.39 -22.68
N ALA A 35 2.75 11.11 -22.66
CA ALA A 35 2.20 9.83 -23.07
C ALA A 35 0.85 9.97 -23.79
N ASN A 36 0.57 9.01 -24.67
CA ASN A 36 -0.77 8.84 -25.25
C ASN A 36 -1.68 8.10 -24.26
N VAL A 37 -2.70 8.77 -23.71
CA VAL A 37 -3.65 8.14 -22.76
C VAL A 37 -4.93 7.70 -23.50
N ILE A 38 -5.22 6.40 -23.47
CA ILE A 38 -6.38 5.79 -24.14
C ILE A 38 -7.33 5.19 -23.12
N ALA A 39 -8.41 5.90 -22.81
CA ALA A 39 -9.44 5.41 -21.91
C ALA A 39 -10.40 4.45 -22.61
N VAL A 40 -10.42 3.19 -22.17
CA VAL A 40 -11.32 2.15 -22.71
C VAL A 40 -12.60 2.09 -21.87
N ASP A 41 -13.70 2.57 -22.43
CA ASP A 41 -15.04 2.47 -21.86
C ASP A 41 -15.75 1.20 -22.37
N TRP A 42 -16.13 0.33 -21.44
CA TRP A 42 -16.88 -0.91 -21.71
C TRP A 42 -18.08 -1.05 -20.78
N VAL A 43 -18.65 0.08 -20.32
CA VAL A 43 -19.77 0.14 -19.37
C VAL A 43 -20.91 -0.81 -19.72
N TYR A 44 -21.23 -1.01 -21.00
CA TYR A 44 -22.27 -1.94 -21.43
C TYR A 44 -21.92 -3.41 -21.15
N GLY A 45 -20.66 -3.80 -21.32
CA GLY A 45 -20.20 -5.17 -21.06
C GLY A 45 -19.96 -5.44 -19.58
N SER A 46 -19.70 -4.40 -18.79
CA SER A 46 -19.55 -4.51 -17.34
C SER A 46 -20.87 -4.39 -16.58
N THR A 47 -21.92 -3.82 -17.20
CA THR A 47 -23.22 -3.61 -16.55
C THR A 47 -24.08 -4.87 -16.55
N GLY A 48 -24.62 -5.23 -15.39
CA GLY A 48 -25.53 -6.37 -15.25
C GLY A 48 -25.12 -7.32 -14.11
N VAL A 49 -25.37 -8.61 -14.31
CA VAL A 49 -24.97 -9.66 -13.36
C VAL A 49 -23.47 -9.84 -13.42
N TYR A 50 -22.81 -9.97 -12.27
CA TYR A 50 -21.35 -10.05 -12.17
C TYR A 50 -20.74 -11.13 -13.08
N PHE A 51 -21.32 -12.33 -13.11
CA PHE A 51 -20.85 -13.42 -13.97
C PHE A 51 -20.87 -13.07 -15.47
N SER A 52 -21.88 -12.35 -15.94
CA SER A 52 -21.94 -11.88 -17.32
C SER A 52 -20.82 -10.86 -17.61
N ALA A 53 -20.48 -10.02 -16.64
CA ALA A 53 -19.34 -9.11 -16.78
C ALA A 53 -18.00 -9.84 -16.82
N VAL A 54 -17.85 -10.92 -16.04
CA VAL A 54 -16.68 -11.81 -16.08
C VAL A 54 -16.55 -12.47 -17.46
N GLU A 55 -17.63 -13.00 -18.03
CA GLU A 55 -17.61 -13.57 -19.39
C GLU A 55 -17.20 -12.54 -20.46
N ASN A 56 -17.61 -11.27 -20.28
CA ASN A 56 -17.28 -10.19 -21.20
C ASN A 56 -15.81 -9.75 -21.14
N VAL A 57 -15.05 -10.10 -20.09
CA VAL A 57 -13.61 -9.80 -19.99
C VAL A 57 -12.84 -10.38 -21.17
N VAL A 58 -13.16 -11.60 -21.60
CA VAL A 58 -12.51 -12.26 -22.74
C VAL A 58 -12.73 -11.47 -24.02
N LYS A 59 -13.98 -11.12 -24.29
CA LYS A 59 -14.35 -10.35 -25.48
C LYS A 59 -13.64 -8.99 -25.48
N LEU A 60 -13.60 -8.30 -24.35
CA LEU A 60 -12.91 -7.02 -24.24
C LEU A 60 -11.40 -7.15 -24.46
N GLY A 61 -10.76 -8.16 -23.87
CA GLY A 61 -9.33 -8.42 -24.06
C GLY A 61 -8.97 -8.65 -25.53
N LEU A 62 -9.82 -9.37 -26.27
CA LEU A 62 -9.65 -9.56 -27.71
C LEU A 62 -9.78 -8.26 -28.51
N GLU A 63 -10.75 -7.41 -28.19
CA GLU A 63 -10.91 -6.11 -28.87
C GLU A 63 -9.74 -5.17 -28.59
N ILE A 64 -9.27 -5.10 -27.34
CA ILE A 64 -8.09 -4.32 -26.97
C ILE A 64 -6.87 -4.86 -27.73
N SER A 65 -6.69 -6.18 -27.81
CA SER A 65 -5.56 -6.78 -28.53
C SER A 65 -5.60 -6.48 -30.03
N ARG A 66 -6.78 -6.50 -30.66
CA ARG A 66 -6.92 -6.07 -32.06
C ARG A 66 -6.55 -4.59 -32.25
N PHE A 67 -6.91 -3.74 -31.29
CA PHE A 67 -6.54 -2.34 -31.31
C PHE A 67 -5.02 -2.16 -31.15
N LEU A 68 -4.40 -2.82 -30.16
CA LEU A 68 -2.96 -2.79 -29.94
C LEU A 68 -2.20 -3.29 -31.17
N SER A 69 -2.64 -4.37 -31.81
CA SER A 69 -2.04 -4.88 -33.05
C SER A 69 -1.96 -3.82 -34.14
N LYS A 70 -2.99 -2.97 -34.30
CA LYS A 70 -2.95 -1.84 -35.23
C LYS A 70 -1.92 -0.78 -34.82
N LEU A 71 -1.78 -0.49 -33.53
CA LEU A 71 -0.77 0.44 -33.03
C LEU A 71 0.66 -0.08 -33.25
N LEU A 72 0.88 -1.38 -33.07
CA LEU A 72 2.19 -2.01 -33.34
C LEU A 72 2.57 -1.89 -34.82
N VAL A 73 1.61 -2.09 -35.73
CA VAL A 73 1.81 -1.87 -37.18
C VAL A 73 2.18 -0.40 -37.49
N LEU A 74 1.68 0.54 -36.70
CA LEU A 74 2.04 1.97 -36.80
C LEU A 74 3.39 2.31 -36.13
N GLY A 75 4.10 1.31 -35.59
CA GLY A 75 5.45 1.47 -35.02
C GLY A 75 5.50 1.70 -33.51
N VAL A 76 4.38 1.52 -32.79
CA VAL A 76 4.41 1.50 -31.31
C VAL A 76 5.13 0.24 -30.83
N SER A 77 6.04 0.37 -29.87
CA SER A 77 6.73 -0.79 -29.27
C SER A 77 5.84 -1.47 -28.23
N GLU A 78 5.82 -2.81 -28.19
CA GLU A 78 5.14 -3.58 -27.14
C GLU A 78 5.62 -3.17 -25.74
N SER A 79 6.93 -2.99 -25.58
CA SER A 79 7.57 -2.57 -24.32
C SER A 79 7.19 -1.15 -23.89
N SER A 80 6.61 -0.34 -24.78
CA SER A 80 6.14 1.02 -24.45
C SER A 80 4.70 1.07 -23.95
N ILE A 81 3.98 -0.05 -24.00
CA ILE A 81 2.58 -0.18 -23.60
C ILE A 81 2.49 -0.41 -22.09
N HIS A 82 1.77 0.47 -21.41
CA HIS A 82 1.39 0.31 -20.00
C HIS A 82 -0.13 0.18 -19.90
N ILE A 83 -0.63 -0.98 -19.46
CA ILE A 83 -2.05 -1.19 -19.13
C ILE A 83 -2.27 -0.95 -17.65
N ILE A 84 -3.15 -0.01 -17.31
CA ILE A 84 -3.63 0.17 -15.93
C ILE A 84 -5.03 -0.42 -15.88
N GLY A 85 -5.32 -1.40 -15.03
CA GLY A 85 -6.62 -2.05 -14.97
C GLY A 85 -7.20 -1.98 -13.56
N VAL A 86 -8.50 -1.72 -13.43
CA VAL A 86 -9.16 -1.55 -12.13
C VAL A 86 -10.26 -2.57 -11.93
N SER A 87 -10.30 -3.23 -10.76
CA SER A 87 -11.26 -4.32 -10.51
C SER A 87 -11.14 -5.40 -11.60
N LEU A 88 -12.24 -5.79 -12.25
CA LEU A 88 -12.25 -6.68 -13.43
C LEU A 88 -11.29 -6.23 -14.55
N GLY A 89 -11.07 -4.92 -14.72
CA GLY A 89 -10.17 -4.39 -15.73
C GLY A 89 -8.71 -4.82 -15.53
N ALA A 90 -8.29 -5.15 -14.31
CA ALA A 90 -6.96 -5.70 -14.06
C ALA A 90 -6.78 -7.06 -14.74
N HIS A 91 -7.80 -7.92 -14.71
CA HIS A 91 -7.78 -9.22 -15.40
C HIS A 91 -7.90 -9.09 -16.92
N VAL A 92 -8.59 -8.05 -17.41
CA VAL A 92 -8.54 -7.74 -18.84
C VAL A 92 -7.12 -7.38 -19.26
N GLY A 93 -6.43 -6.54 -18.48
CA GLY A 93 -5.03 -6.20 -18.73
C GLY A 93 -4.11 -7.42 -18.71
N GLY A 94 -4.29 -8.31 -17.74
CA GLY A 94 -3.60 -9.60 -17.67
C GLY A 94 -3.82 -10.44 -18.93
N MET A 95 -5.08 -10.66 -19.29
CA MET A 95 -5.45 -11.43 -20.48
C MET A 95 -4.90 -10.85 -21.79
N VAL A 96 -4.88 -9.52 -21.93
CA VAL A 96 -4.21 -8.86 -23.07
C VAL A 96 -2.71 -9.17 -23.02
N GLY A 97 -2.06 -9.00 -21.87
CA GLY A 97 -0.66 -9.36 -21.66
C GLY A 97 -0.34 -10.81 -22.05
N HIS A 98 -1.19 -11.75 -21.64
CA HIS A 98 -1.12 -13.16 -22.01
C HIS A 98 -1.15 -13.36 -23.54
N PHE A 99 -2.06 -12.69 -24.26
CA PHE A 99 -2.11 -12.77 -25.73
C PHE A 99 -0.84 -12.24 -26.40
N TYR A 100 -0.13 -11.31 -25.75
CA TYR A 100 1.17 -10.78 -26.17
C TYR A 100 2.37 -11.52 -25.55
N LYS A 101 2.13 -12.69 -24.91
CA LYS A 101 3.17 -13.55 -24.31
C LYS A 101 4.04 -12.81 -23.28
N GLY A 102 3.45 -11.88 -22.54
CA GLY A 102 4.17 -11.15 -21.49
C GLY A 102 5.12 -10.06 -21.98
N GLN A 103 5.09 -9.71 -23.28
CA GLN A 103 6.03 -8.76 -23.88
C GLN A 103 5.62 -7.29 -23.72
N LEU A 104 4.43 -7.03 -23.18
CA LEU A 104 3.98 -5.66 -22.90
C LEU A 104 4.85 -5.02 -21.82
N GLY A 105 5.04 -3.70 -21.91
CA GLY A 105 5.91 -2.96 -20.99
C GLY A 105 5.52 -3.08 -19.52
N ARG A 106 4.26 -2.76 -19.19
CA ARG A 106 3.80 -2.75 -17.80
C ARG A 106 2.32 -3.05 -17.67
N ILE A 107 1.94 -3.74 -16.60
CA ILE A 107 0.56 -3.81 -16.13
C ILE A 107 0.48 -3.34 -14.67
N THR A 108 -0.46 -2.44 -14.37
CA THR A 108 -0.77 -2.01 -12.99
C THR A 108 -2.21 -2.41 -12.67
N GLY A 109 -2.39 -3.36 -11.77
CA GLY A 109 -3.70 -3.77 -11.24
C GLY A 109 -4.09 -2.92 -10.03
N LEU A 110 -5.12 -2.08 -10.17
CA LEU A 110 -5.69 -1.31 -9.07
C LEU A 110 -6.86 -2.09 -8.47
N ASP A 111 -6.60 -2.71 -7.32
CA ASP A 111 -7.46 -3.64 -6.61
C ASP A 111 -8.16 -4.66 -7.55
N PRO A 112 -7.39 -5.62 -8.13
CA PRO A 112 -7.95 -6.62 -9.04
C PRO A 112 -9.10 -7.38 -8.37
N ALA A 113 -10.14 -7.74 -9.12
CA ALA A 113 -11.34 -8.33 -8.54
C ALA A 113 -11.09 -9.75 -7.98
N GLY A 114 -11.60 -10.03 -6.79
CA GLY A 114 -11.44 -11.33 -6.14
C GLY A 114 -12.41 -12.43 -6.58
N PRO A 115 -13.73 -12.17 -6.68
CA PRO A 115 -14.71 -13.19 -7.06
C PRO A 115 -14.44 -13.72 -8.47
N GLU A 116 -14.59 -15.04 -8.67
CA GLU A 116 -14.14 -15.82 -9.84
C GLU A 116 -12.61 -15.93 -10.03
N TYR A 117 -11.83 -14.88 -9.78
CA TYR A 117 -10.40 -14.89 -10.12
C TYR A 117 -9.46 -15.43 -9.04
N THR A 118 -9.84 -15.40 -7.76
CA THR A 118 -8.95 -15.86 -6.66
C THR A 118 -8.53 -17.34 -6.80
N ARG A 119 -9.35 -18.16 -7.47
CA ARG A 119 -9.08 -19.59 -7.73
C ARG A 119 -8.89 -19.90 -9.21
N ALA A 120 -8.88 -18.87 -10.06
CA ALA A 120 -8.70 -19.02 -11.49
C ALA A 120 -7.25 -19.42 -11.83
N SER A 121 -7.07 -20.03 -13.00
CA SER A 121 -5.73 -20.36 -13.50
C SER A 121 -4.96 -19.09 -13.86
N LEU A 122 -3.64 -19.20 -14.08
CA LEU A 122 -2.80 -18.04 -14.41
C LEU A 122 -3.29 -17.35 -15.69
N GLU A 123 -3.72 -18.13 -16.69
CA GLU A 123 -4.21 -17.67 -17.98
C GLU A 123 -5.56 -16.92 -17.90
N GLU A 124 -6.30 -17.11 -16.81
CA GLU A 124 -7.63 -16.53 -16.62
C GLU A 124 -7.62 -15.25 -15.79
N ARG A 125 -6.50 -14.93 -15.11
CA ARG A 125 -6.39 -13.78 -14.20
C ARG A 125 -5.20 -12.91 -14.54
N LEU A 126 -4.95 -11.90 -13.70
CA LEU A 126 -3.72 -11.14 -13.76
C LEU A 126 -2.61 -11.97 -13.09
N ASP A 127 -1.45 -12.06 -13.71
CA ASP A 127 -0.27 -12.72 -13.17
C ASP A 127 1.04 -12.03 -13.57
N PRO A 128 2.16 -12.30 -12.86
CA PRO A 128 3.44 -11.65 -13.15
C PRO A 128 3.96 -11.90 -14.57
N GLY A 129 3.54 -12.98 -15.23
CA GLY A 129 3.90 -13.33 -16.61
C GLY A 129 3.23 -12.50 -17.70
N ASP A 130 2.26 -11.64 -17.36
CA ASP A 130 1.48 -10.89 -18.34
C ASP A 130 2.20 -9.65 -18.91
N ALA A 131 3.30 -9.20 -18.30
CA ALA A 131 4.10 -8.09 -18.81
C ALA A 131 5.55 -8.17 -18.30
N LEU A 132 6.43 -7.35 -18.88
CA LEU A 132 7.80 -7.16 -18.41
C LEU A 132 7.85 -6.66 -16.95
N PHE A 133 6.84 -5.90 -16.53
CA PHE A 133 6.62 -5.55 -15.14
C PHE A 133 5.13 -5.53 -14.82
N VAL A 134 4.75 -6.18 -13.73
CA VAL A 134 3.36 -6.24 -13.25
C VAL A 134 3.38 -5.84 -11.79
N GLU A 135 2.51 -4.92 -11.41
CA GLU A 135 2.28 -4.60 -10.00
C GLU A 135 0.79 -4.62 -9.70
N ALA A 136 0.45 -4.89 -8.44
CA ALA A 136 -0.93 -4.82 -7.97
C ALA A 136 -1.01 -4.04 -6.67
N ILE A 137 -2.05 -3.22 -6.54
CA ILE A 137 -2.35 -2.43 -5.34
C ILE A 137 -3.60 -3.02 -4.73
N HIS A 138 -3.46 -3.69 -3.59
CA HIS A 138 -4.52 -4.35 -2.86
C HIS A 138 -5.06 -3.42 -1.79
N THR A 139 -6.36 -3.17 -1.83
CA THR A 139 -7.05 -2.30 -0.88
C THR A 139 -8.35 -2.87 -0.34
N ASP A 140 -8.87 -4.00 -0.84
CA ASP A 140 -10.14 -4.57 -0.39
C ASP A 140 -10.18 -6.12 -0.43
N THR A 141 -9.10 -6.77 0.00
CA THR A 141 -8.90 -8.23 -0.17
C THR A 141 -9.85 -9.12 0.64
N ASP A 142 -10.49 -8.60 1.67
CA ASP A 142 -11.50 -9.33 2.44
C ASP A 142 -12.90 -9.26 1.82
N ASN A 143 -13.13 -8.33 0.88
CA ASN A 143 -14.40 -8.13 0.20
C ASN A 143 -14.28 -8.26 -1.34
N LEU A 144 -14.12 -7.16 -2.10
CA LEU A 144 -14.18 -7.18 -3.58
C LEU A 144 -12.83 -7.49 -4.26
N GLY A 145 -11.72 -7.24 -3.59
CA GLY A 145 -10.36 -7.41 -4.11
C GLY A 145 -9.84 -8.86 -4.05
N ILE A 146 -8.88 -9.19 -4.92
CA ILE A 146 -8.25 -10.50 -4.96
C ILE A 146 -7.29 -10.70 -3.79
N ARG A 147 -7.37 -11.88 -3.15
CA ARG A 147 -6.61 -12.19 -1.93
C ARG A 147 -5.17 -12.61 -2.16
N ILE A 148 -4.91 -13.20 -3.33
CA ILE A 148 -3.61 -13.72 -3.69
C ILE A 148 -2.76 -12.63 -4.36
N PRO A 149 -1.43 -12.68 -4.22
CA PRO A 149 -0.55 -11.85 -5.02
C PRO A 149 -0.68 -12.21 -6.51
N VAL A 150 -0.57 -11.21 -7.37
CA VAL A 150 -0.76 -11.32 -8.82
C VAL A 150 0.28 -10.53 -9.63
N GLY A 151 1.19 -9.81 -8.98
CA GLY A 151 2.24 -9.03 -9.64
C GLY A 151 3.65 -9.50 -9.35
N HIS A 152 4.64 -8.85 -9.96
CA HIS A 152 6.02 -8.90 -9.48
C HIS A 152 6.12 -8.24 -8.09
N VAL A 153 5.36 -7.15 -7.89
CA VAL A 153 5.23 -6.44 -6.62
C VAL A 153 3.76 -6.23 -6.28
N ASP A 154 3.34 -6.72 -5.11
CA ASP A 154 1.98 -6.63 -4.61
C ASP A 154 1.92 -5.74 -3.36
N TYR A 155 1.40 -4.54 -3.52
CA TYR A 155 1.27 -3.54 -2.47
C TYR A 155 0.00 -3.76 -1.66
N TYR A 156 0.13 -4.24 -0.42
CA TYR A 156 -0.96 -4.37 0.54
C TYR A 156 -1.05 -3.12 1.40
N VAL A 157 -1.77 -2.11 0.90
CA VAL A 157 -1.91 -0.80 1.55
C VAL A 157 -2.73 -0.93 2.83
N ASN A 158 -2.19 -0.50 3.96
CA ASN A 158 -2.80 -0.66 5.28
C ASN A 158 -3.15 -2.12 5.62
N GLY A 159 -2.44 -3.08 5.03
CA GLY A 159 -2.73 -4.52 5.14
C GLY A 159 -3.60 -5.08 4.01
N GLY A 160 -4.13 -4.23 3.14
CA GLY A 160 -4.93 -4.58 1.97
C GLY A 160 -6.39 -4.93 2.27
N GLN A 161 -6.89 -4.54 3.44
CA GLN A 161 -8.27 -4.78 3.88
C GLN A 161 -8.89 -3.40 4.17
N ASP A 162 -9.17 -3.07 5.42
CA ASP A 162 -9.78 -1.78 5.77
C ASP A 162 -8.84 -0.57 5.56
N GLN A 163 -9.27 0.40 4.76
CA GLN A 163 -8.53 1.62 4.47
C GLN A 163 -8.93 2.77 5.41
N PRO A 164 -7.96 3.54 5.94
CA PRO A 164 -8.27 4.69 6.77
C PRO A 164 -9.22 5.68 6.09
N GLY A 165 -10.26 6.10 6.83
CA GLY A 165 -11.30 7.01 6.34
C GLY A 165 -12.41 6.34 5.53
N CYS A 166 -12.36 5.03 5.30
CA CYS A 166 -13.50 4.28 4.77
C CYS A 166 -14.48 3.88 5.88
N PRO A 167 -15.78 3.79 5.59
CA PRO A 167 -16.77 3.34 6.57
C PRO A 167 -16.51 1.89 6.96
N THR A 168 -16.60 1.56 8.25
CA THR A 168 -16.42 0.19 8.77
C THR A 168 -17.75 -0.53 9.05
N SER A 169 -18.88 0.14 8.84
CA SER A 169 -20.21 -0.41 9.13
C SER A 169 -21.02 -0.60 7.86
N ILE A 170 -21.65 -1.77 7.76
CA ILE A 170 -22.62 -2.13 6.70
C ILE A 170 -23.76 -1.11 6.59
N SER A 171 -24.09 -0.40 7.68
CA SER A 171 -25.08 0.69 7.67
C SER A 171 -24.75 1.83 6.71
N ALA A 172 -23.48 2.00 6.31
CA ALA A 172 -23.07 2.95 5.27
C ALA A 172 -23.40 2.47 3.84
N GLY A 173 -24.05 1.31 3.69
CA GLY A 173 -24.59 0.80 2.43
C GLY A 173 -23.53 0.61 1.36
N TYR A 174 -23.78 1.14 0.16
CA TYR A 174 -22.86 1.02 -0.97
C TYR A 174 -21.47 1.60 -0.68
N SER A 175 -21.38 2.62 0.19
CA SER A 175 -20.09 3.23 0.54
C SER A 175 -19.19 2.30 1.36
N TYR A 176 -19.78 1.41 2.18
CA TYR A 176 -19.05 0.38 2.92
C TYR A 176 -18.40 -0.63 1.96
N LEU A 177 -19.12 -1.00 0.89
CA LEU A 177 -18.63 -2.00 -0.07
C LEU A 177 -17.56 -1.49 -1.02
N ILE A 178 -17.50 -0.18 -1.25
CA ILE A 178 -16.76 0.37 -2.39
C ILE A 178 -15.62 1.30 -2.01
N CYS A 179 -15.62 1.85 -0.80
CA CYS A 179 -14.62 2.86 -0.43
C CYS A 179 -13.21 2.26 -0.45
N ASP A 180 -13.05 1.09 0.17
CA ASP A 180 -11.79 0.35 0.21
C ASP A 180 -11.36 -0.05 -1.21
N HIS A 181 -12.29 -0.61 -1.99
CA HIS A 181 -12.04 -0.99 -3.39
C HIS A 181 -11.56 0.17 -4.28
N MET A 182 -12.09 1.37 -4.06
CA MET A 182 -11.74 2.57 -4.83
C MET A 182 -10.43 3.22 -4.33
N ARG A 183 -9.93 2.82 -3.16
CA ARG A 183 -8.75 3.44 -2.54
C ARG A 183 -7.52 3.25 -3.40
N ALA A 184 -7.33 2.10 -4.03
CA ALA A 184 -6.21 1.85 -4.94
C ALA A 184 -6.08 2.94 -6.01
N VAL A 185 -7.20 3.40 -6.58
CA VAL A 185 -7.17 4.45 -7.61
C VAL A 185 -6.90 5.81 -7.04
N HIS A 186 -7.49 6.14 -5.88
CA HIS A 186 -7.21 7.43 -5.25
C HIS A 186 -5.75 7.54 -4.82
N ILE A 187 -5.16 6.46 -4.33
CA ILE A 187 -3.72 6.39 -4.01
C ILE A 187 -2.90 6.56 -5.29
N TYR A 188 -3.23 5.84 -6.37
CA TYR A 188 -2.48 5.92 -7.61
C TYR A 188 -2.56 7.32 -8.24
N ILE A 189 -3.74 7.95 -8.30
CA ILE A 189 -3.88 9.35 -8.71
C ILE A 189 -3.02 10.27 -7.83
N SER A 190 -3.06 10.09 -6.51
CA SER A 190 -2.26 10.88 -5.59
C SER A 190 -0.76 10.72 -5.81
N ALA A 191 -0.31 9.51 -6.18
CA ALA A 191 1.08 9.22 -6.51
C ALA A 191 1.56 9.93 -7.79
N LEU A 192 0.64 10.24 -8.71
CA LEU A 192 0.93 10.99 -9.94
C LEU A 192 0.95 12.50 -9.69
N GLU A 193 0.03 12.99 -8.85
CA GLU A 193 -0.16 14.42 -8.60
C GLU A 193 0.82 14.99 -7.55
N ASN A 194 1.28 14.15 -6.61
CA ASN A 194 2.00 14.61 -5.42
C ASN A 194 3.34 13.88 -5.25
N SER A 195 4.29 14.53 -4.59
CA SER A 195 5.61 13.99 -4.28
C SER A 195 5.63 13.06 -3.05
N CYS A 196 4.53 12.35 -2.76
CA CYS A 196 4.48 11.45 -1.62
C CYS A 196 5.40 10.24 -1.84
N PRO A 197 6.19 9.80 -0.83
CA PRO A 197 7.09 8.67 -1.01
C PRO A 197 6.39 7.37 -1.40
N LEU A 198 5.18 7.12 -0.86
CA LEU A 198 4.37 5.90 -1.02
C LEU A 198 5.21 4.62 -1.08
N MET A 199 6.20 4.57 -0.19
CA MET A 199 7.23 3.54 -0.13
C MET A 199 6.71 2.35 0.65
N ALA A 200 6.96 1.15 0.12
CA ALA A 200 6.54 -0.10 0.73
C ALA A 200 7.73 -1.00 1.07
N PHE A 201 7.51 -1.87 2.06
CA PHE A 201 8.55 -2.74 2.61
C PHE A 201 8.20 -4.21 2.38
N PRO A 202 9.11 -5.02 1.83
CA PRO A 202 8.89 -6.45 1.67
C PRO A 202 8.74 -7.12 3.03
N CYS A 203 7.69 -7.91 3.20
CA CYS A 203 7.45 -8.61 4.45
C CYS A 203 6.61 -9.86 4.24
N THR A 204 6.68 -10.81 5.17
CA THR A 204 5.90 -12.06 5.08
C THR A 204 4.43 -11.88 5.43
N SER A 205 4.11 -10.90 6.26
CA SER A 205 2.73 -10.52 6.60
C SER A 205 2.65 -9.10 7.14
N TYR A 206 1.46 -8.51 7.07
CA TYR A 206 1.19 -7.19 7.63
C TYR A 206 1.45 -7.10 9.15
N LYS A 207 1.15 -8.18 9.89
CA LYS A 207 1.41 -8.25 11.34
C LYS A 207 2.92 -8.19 11.64
N VAL A 208 3.73 -8.88 10.86
CA VAL A 208 5.20 -8.89 11.00
C VAL A 208 5.78 -7.52 10.62
N PHE A 209 5.21 -6.87 9.61
CA PHE A 209 5.54 -5.49 9.23
C PHE A 209 5.27 -4.52 10.37
N LEU A 210 4.04 -4.48 10.92
CA LEU A 210 3.69 -3.58 12.03
C LEU A 210 4.51 -3.85 13.30
N ALA A 211 4.93 -5.08 13.54
CA ALA A 211 5.81 -5.45 14.64
C ALA A 211 7.30 -5.05 14.43
N GLY A 212 7.63 -4.33 13.36
CA GLY A 212 8.98 -3.77 13.15
C GLY A 212 10.04 -4.83 12.81
N HIS A 213 9.65 -5.90 12.12
CA HIS A 213 10.59 -6.94 11.68
C HIS A 213 11.07 -6.77 10.22
N CYS A 214 10.43 -5.90 9.46
CA CYS A 214 10.76 -5.61 8.05
C CYS A 214 11.12 -4.12 7.94
N LEU A 215 12.41 -3.81 8.04
CA LEU A 215 12.93 -2.45 8.26
C LEU A 215 13.68 -1.86 7.06
N ASP A 216 14.00 -2.69 6.08
CA ASP A 216 14.73 -2.34 4.88
C ASP A 216 14.14 -3.08 3.67
N CYS A 217 14.74 -2.85 2.50
CA CYS A 217 14.36 -3.47 1.24
C CYS A 217 15.55 -4.17 0.59
N PHE A 218 16.50 -4.67 1.39
CA PHE A 218 17.68 -5.38 0.88
C PHE A 218 17.26 -6.67 0.18
N ASN A 219 16.40 -7.46 0.81
CA ASN A 219 15.87 -8.69 0.25
C ASN A 219 14.37 -8.51 -0.09
N PRO A 220 13.94 -8.66 -1.36
CA PRO A 220 14.72 -9.03 -2.54
C PRO A 220 15.30 -7.85 -3.35
N PHE A 221 15.06 -6.59 -2.96
CA PHE A 221 15.22 -5.42 -3.84
C PHE A 221 16.57 -4.69 -3.82
N LEU A 222 17.62 -5.28 -3.25
CA LEU A 222 18.98 -4.71 -3.20
C LEU A 222 19.01 -3.24 -2.71
N LEU A 223 18.30 -2.97 -1.61
CA LEU A 223 18.17 -1.69 -0.90
C LEU A 223 17.15 -0.70 -1.49
N SER A 224 16.67 -0.93 -2.72
CA SER A 224 15.72 -0.01 -3.36
C SER A 224 14.29 -0.39 -2.98
N CYS A 225 13.68 0.36 -2.07
CA CYS A 225 12.30 0.12 -1.69
C CYS A 225 11.32 0.47 -2.82
N PRO A 226 10.39 -0.43 -3.17
CA PRO A 226 9.40 -0.17 -4.20
C PRO A 226 8.42 0.94 -3.78
N ARG A 227 7.94 1.69 -4.77
CA ARG A 227 7.02 2.82 -4.59
C ARG A 227 5.87 2.75 -5.58
N ILE A 228 4.67 3.10 -5.12
CA ILE A 228 3.50 3.26 -5.98
C ILE A 228 3.68 4.51 -6.85
N GLY A 229 3.40 4.40 -8.16
CA GLY A 229 3.41 5.50 -9.13
C GLY A 229 4.07 5.12 -10.46
N LEU A 230 4.25 6.08 -11.37
CA LEU A 230 4.93 5.87 -12.67
C LEU A 230 6.46 5.81 -12.56
N VAL A 231 6.97 5.01 -11.62
CA VAL A 231 8.41 4.71 -11.51
C VAL A 231 8.72 3.48 -12.34
N GLU A 232 9.79 3.51 -13.12
CA GLU A 232 10.27 2.35 -13.90
C GLU A 232 10.47 1.15 -12.96
N GLN A 233 9.81 0.02 -13.28
CA GLN A 233 9.77 -1.18 -12.43
C GLN A 233 9.48 -0.89 -10.95
N GLY A 234 8.63 0.10 -10.63
CA GLY A 234 8.33 0.48 -9.24
C GLY A 234 9.54 1.04 -8.46
N GLY A 235 10.63 1.37 -9.15
CA GLY A 235 11.89 1.85 -8.56
C GLY A 235 12.86 0.74 -8.17
N VAL A 236 12.54 -0.53 -8.45
CA VAL A 236 13.45 -1.65 -8.18
C VAL A 236 14.39 -1.86 -9.36
N LYS A 237 15.64 -2.23 -9.08
CA LYS A 237 16.69 -2.42 -10.10
C LYS A 237 17.32 -3.80 -9.95
N ILE A 238 16.50 -4.83 -10.13
CA ILE A 238 16.93 -6.22 -9.94
C ILE A 238 16.51 -7.09 -11.13
N GLU A 239 17.40 -8.00 -11.52
CA GLU A 239 17.17 -8.97 -12.58
C GLU A 239 17.67 -10.35 -12.14
N PRO A 240 16.85 -11.43 -12.30
CA PRO A 240 15.45 -11.42 -12.72
C PRO A 240 14.53 -10.77 -11.67
N LEU A 241 13.41 -10.19 -12.12
CA LEU A 241 12.40 -9.66 -11.21
C LEU A 241 11.77 -10.78 -10.37
N PRO A 242 11.56 -10.54 -9.06
CA PRO A 242 10.90 -11.50 -8.20
C PRO A 242 9.40 -11.52 -8.53
N LYS A 243 8.76 -12.64 -8.22
CA LYS A 243 7.33 -12.84 -8.47
C LYS A 243 6.59 -12.86 -7.15
N GLU A 244 5.39 -12.28 -7.14
CA GLU A 244 4.43 -12.35 -6.04
C GLU A 244 4.98 -11.79 -4.71
N VAL A 245 5.85 -10.77 -4.79
CA VAL A 245 6.45 -10.17 -3.59
C VAL A 245 5.45 -9.25 -2.90
N ARG A 246 5.04 -9.66 -1.70
CA ARG A 246 4.17 -8.86 -0.83
C ARG A 246 4.95 -7.73 -0.17
N VAL A 247 4.50 -6.52 -0.39
CA VAL A 247 5.06 -5.31 0.24
C VAL A 247 3.96 -4.56 0.98
N TYR A 248 4.32 -3.97 2.11
CA TYR A 248 3.36 -3.29 2.99
C TYR A 248 3.74 -1.84 3.20
N LEU A 249 2.72 -1.00 3.26
CA LEU A 249 2.82 0.40 3.63
C LEU A 249 1.56 0.83 4.37
N LEU A 250 1.65 1.98 5.03
CA LEU A 250 0.56 2.64 5.72
C LEU A 250 0.23 3.92 4.93
N THR A 251 -0.96 4.46 5.09
CA THR A 251 -1.35 5.76 4.52
C THR A 251 -2.22 6.56 5.50
N THR A 252 -2.37 7.86 5.26
CA THR A 252 -3.40 8.67 5.93
C THR A 252 -4.79 8.39 5.38
N SER A 253 -5.83 8.86 6.07
CA SER A 253 -7.22 8.69 5.62
C SER A 253 -7.60 9.54 4.41
N THR A 254 -6.92 10.66 4.20
CA THR A 254 -7.18 11.62 3.13
C THR A 254 -5.96 11.86 2.25
N ALA A 255 -6.20 12.32 1.02
CA ALA A 255 -5.14 12.73 0.11
C ALA A 255 -4.28 13.82 0.76
N PRO A 256 -2.94 13.80 0.57
CA PRO A 256 -2.24 13.02 -0.45
C PRO A 256 -1.78 11.62 -0.02
N TYR A 257 -2.34 11.05 1.06
CA TYR A 257 -2.02 9.70 1.56
C TYR A 257 -0.56 9.53 2.04
N CYS A 258 0.16 10.64 2.17
CA CYS A 258 1.55 10.73 2.57
C CYS A 258 1.77 10.23 4.00
N VAL A 259 2.74 9.33 4.17
CA VAL A 259 3.32 9.01 5.46
C VAL A 259 4.83 8.76 5.34
N HIS A 260 5.51 8.93 6.46
CA HIS A 260 6.87 8.48 6.69
C HIS A 260 6.84 7.41 7.79
N HIS A 261 7.39 6.24 7.50
CA HIS A 261 7.50 5.15 8.46
C HIS A 261 8.71 5.35 9.37
N SER A 262 8.51 5.12 10.66
CA SER A 262 9.57 5.10 11.66
C SER A 262 9.45 3.84 12.52
N LEU A 263 10.59 3.26 12.85
CA LEU A 263 10.71 2.25 13.89
C LEU A 263 10.62 2.95 15.24
N VAL A 264 9.85 2.39 16.15
CA VAL A 264 9.83 2.79 17.56
C VAL A 264 10.16 1.59 18.43
N GLU A 265 11.03 1.79 19.40
CA GLU A 265 11.53 0.74 20.29
C GLU A 265 11.49 1.21 21.74
N PHE A 266 11.22 0.28 22.65
CA PHE A 266 11.30 0.52 24.07
C PHE A 266 12.00 -0.64 24.78
N TYR A 267 12.97 -0.29 25.60
CA TYR A 267 13.84 -1.21 26.33
C TYR A 267 13.60 -1.08 27.83
N LEU A 268 12.96 -2.07 28.44
CA LEU A 268 12.77 -2.13 29.89
C LEU A 268 14.11 -2.34 30.61
N LEU A 269 14.34 -1.57 31.67
CA LEU A 269 15.49 -1.77 32.56
C LEU A 269 15.36 -3.05 33.39
N LYS A 270 14.13 -3.44 33.72
CA LYS A 270 13.81 -4.64 34.52
C LYS A 270 12.85 -5.56 33.77
N LEU A 271 13.12 -6.86 33.84
CA LEU A 271 12.23 -7.90 33.31
C LEU A 271 10.91 -7.92 34.06
N ARG A 272 9.85 -8.32 33.36
CA ARG A 272 8.51 -8.47 33.92
C ARG A 272 7.95 -9.86 33.61
N ASN A 273 7.17 -10.39 34.54
CA ASN A 273 6.51 -11.69 34.41
C ASN A 273 5.19 -11.63 33.63
N GLN A 274 4.90 -10.50 32.99
CA GLN A 274 3.69 -10.23 32.22
C GLN A 274 4.03 -9.38 31.00
N ASP A 275 3.16 -9.42 30.01
CA ASP A 275 3.27 -8.56 28.83
C ASP A 275 3.07 -7.09 29.23
N THR A 276 3.80 -6.21 28.55
CA THR A 276 3.79 -4.77 28.79
C THR A 276 3.43 -4.06 27.50
N CYS A 277 2.32 -3.33 27.49
CA CYS A 277 1.86 -2.56 26.33
C CYS A 277 2.18 -1.07 26.54
N ILE A 278 2.86 -0.45 25.60
CA ILE A 278 3.21 0.98 25.64
C ILE A 278 2.66 1.63 24.37
N THR A 279 1.79 2.63 24.54
CA THR A 279 1.37 3.48 23.42
C THR A 279 2.41 4.57 23.23
N VAL A 280 2.94 4.64 22.01
CA VAL A 280 3.84 5.68 21.52
C VAL A 280 3.05 6.59 20.60
N THR A 281 3.06 7.88 20.86
CA THR A 281 2.38 8.90 20.05
C THR A 281 3.38 9.94 19.58
N PHE A 282 3.52 10.11 18.27
CA PHE A 282 4.24 11.23 17.67
C PHE A 282 3.32 12.43 17.50
N LEU A 283 3.86 13.63 17.75
CA LEU A 283 3.20 14.90 17.57
C LEU A 283 4.09 15.83 16.73
N SER A 284 3.52 16.38 15.65
CA SER A 284 4.13 17.39 14.80
C SER A 284 3.05 18.29 14.22
N SER A 285 3.23 19.61 14.30
CA SER A 285 2.33 20.60 13.69
C SER A 285 0.82 20.37 13.98
N GLY A 286 0.48 19.93 15.19
CA GLY A 286 -0.90 19.65 15.60
C GLY A 286 -1.48 18.31 15.12
N VAL A 287 -0.71 17.53 14.35
CA VAL A 287 -1.07 16.17 13.92
C VAL A 287 -0.46 15.15 14.87
N THR A 288 -1.23 14.12 15.20
CA THR A 288 -0.75 13.00 16.01
C THR A 288 -0.90 11.67 15.29
N SER A 289 0.09 10.80 15.45
CA SER A 289 0.01 9.39 15.05
C SER A 289 0.40 8.52 16.24
N SER A 290 -0.27 7.39 16.43
CA SER A 290 -0.02 6.52 17.59
C SER A 290 0.11 5.06 17.19
N VAL A 291 0.97 4.34 17.90
CA VAL A 291 1.10 2.88 17.81
C VAL A 291 1.25 2.31 19.21
N THR A 292 0.74 1.10 19.43
CA THR A 292 1.00 0.36 20.68
C THR A 292 2.03 -0.72 20.41
N ILE A 293 3.14 -0.69 21.15
CA ILE A 293 4.15 -1.74 21.16
C ILE A 293 3.91 -2.67 22.34
N THR A 294 4.15 -3.96 22.13
CA THR A 294 4.02 -4.98 23.17
C THR A 294 5.39 -5.58 23.47
N ILE A 295 5.78 -5.58 24.74
CA ILE A 295 6.98 -6.26 25.25
C ILE A 295 6.50 -7.56 25.91
N PRO A 296 6.81 -8.73 25.34
CA PRO A 296 6.36 -10.01 25.90
C PRO A 296 6.95 -10.26 27.29
N ARG A 297 6.27 -11.07 28.11
CA ARG A 297 6.79 -11.55 29.40
C ARG A 297 8.20 -12.13 29.23
N GLN A 298 9.05 -11.90 30.22
CA GLN A 298 10.46 -12.30 30.21
C GLN A 298 11.30 -11.69 29.08
N GLN A 299 10.82 -10.64 28.40
CA GLN A 299 11.60 -9.87 27.45
C GLN A 299 11.79 -8.44 27.94
N ARG A 300 12.84 -7.78 27.44
CA ARG A 300 13.13 -6.36 27.73
C ARG A 300 12.79 -5.44 26.56
N HIS A 301 12.73 -5.97 25.35
CA HIS A 301 12.63 -5.18 24.15
C HIS A 301 11.26 -5.39 23.49
N GLY A 302 10.57 -4.30 23.19
CA GLY A 302 9.46 -4.31 22.26
C GLY A 302 9.63 -3.19 21.24
N LYS A 303 9.07 -3.44 20.06
CA LYS A 303 9.20 -2.56 18.91
C LYS A 303 7.95 -2.59 18.04
N GLY A 304 7.83 -1.61 17.16
CA GLY A 304 6.76 -1.52 16.18
C GLY A 304 6.99 -0.42 15.17
N ILE A 305 6.15 -0.37 14.15
CA ILE A 305 6.17 0.66 13.11
C ILE A 305 5.10 1.70 13.39
N ILE A 306 5.51 2.97 13.37
CA ILE A 306 4.61 4.12 13.35
C ILE A 306 4.71 4.81 11.99
N ALA A 307 3.58 5.25 11.45
CA ALA A 307 3.52 6.08 10.25
C ALA A 307 2.99 7.46 10.63
N HIS A 308 3.68 8.51 10.18
CA HIS A 308 3.32 9.89 10.47
C HIS A 308 3.40 10.74 9.19
N PRO A 309 2.50 11.72 8.95
CA PRO A 309 2.52 12.54 7.72
C PRO A 309 3.78 13.38 7.55
N SER A 310 4.31 13.92 8.65
CA SER A 310 5.60 14.61 8.67
C SER A 310 6.77 13.63 8.77
N PRO A 311 7.92 13.91 8.12
CA PRO A 311 9.14 13.15 8.31
C PRO A 311 9.62 13.19 9.76
N GLN A 312 10.40 12.18 10.16
CA GLN A 312 10.82 11.99 11.55
C GLN A 312 11.55 13.23 12.13
N CYS A 313 12.35 13.92 11.32
CA CYS A 313 13.08 15.11 11.76
C CYS A 313 12.19 16.34 12.05
N GLN A 314 10.91 16.30 11.64
CA GLN A 314 9.91 17.33 11.95
C GLN A 314 9.01 16.93 13.12
N ILE A 315 9.24 15.78 13.75
CA ILE A 315 8.49 15.36 14.94
C ILE A 315 9.02 16.12 16.15
N ASN A 316 8.19 16.97 16.75
CA ASN A 316 8.59 17.82 17.87
C ASN A 316 8.58 17.07 19.20
N GLN A 317 7.60 16.18 19.39
CA GLN A 317 7.34 15.55 20.68
C GLN A 317 6.92 14.08 20.52
N VAL A 318 7.36 13.25 21.45
CA VAL A 318 6.84 11.90 21.67
C VAL A 318 6.09 11.84 23.00
N LYS A 319 4.92 11.21 22.99
CA LYS A 319 4.17 10.86 24.19
C LYS A 319 4.20 9.36 24.39
N LEU A 320 4.45 8.93 25.62
CA LEU A 320 4.55 7.54 26.01
C LEU A 320 3.53 7.26 27.10
N LYS A 321 2.72 6.21 26.93
CA LYS A 321 1.70 5.81 27.89
C LYS A 321 1.76 4.31 28.14
N PHE A 322 2.02 3.92 29.38
CA PHE A 322 1.95 2.51 29.79
C PHE A 322 0.48 2.08 29.96
N GLN A 323 0.05 1.09 29.19
CA GLN A 323 -1.30 0.51 29.27
C GLN A 323 -1.32 -0.66 30.26
N PRO A 324 -2.13 -0.61 31.33
CA PRO A 324 -2.28 -1.72 32.26
C PRO A 324 -2.97 -2.91 31.59
N SER A 325 -2.72 -4.13 32.07
CA SER A 325 -3.49 -5.30 31.61
C SER A 325 -4.92 -5.22 32.15
N ASN A 326 -5.90 -5.66 31.36
CA ASN A 326 -7.36 -5.55 31.61
C ASN A 326 -7.89 -6.28 32.88
N ARG A 327 -7.05 -6.60 33.87
CA ARG A 327 -7.49 -7.17 35.14
C ARG A 327 -7.93 -6.07 36.12
N VAL A 328 -9.21 -5.71 35.99
CA VAL A 328 -10.17 -5.28 37.04
C VAL A 328 -9.74 -4.15 37.99
N TRP A 329 -10.43 -2.99 37.87
CA TRP A 329 -10.89 -2.07 38.94
C TRP A 329 -9.97 -1.77 40.14
N LYS A 330 -8.65 -1.89 40.00
CA LYS A 330 -7.67 -1.34 40.93
C LYS A 330 -6.80 -0.34 40.18
N LYS A 331 -6.55 0.81 40.80
CA LYS A 331 -5.51 1.75 40.35
C LYS A 331 -4.18 1.01 40.40
N ASP A 332 -3.75 0.51 39.24
CA ASP A 332 -2.44 -0.12 39.09
C ASP A 332 -1.39 0.98 39.33
N ARG A 333 -0.61 0.84 40.40
CA ARG A 333 0.50 1.76 40.73
C ARG A 333 1.82 1.26 40.13
N THR A 334 1.78 0.31 39.21
CA THR A 334 2.99 -0.20 38.58
C THR A 334 3.68 0.90 37.80
N ILE A 335 4.95 1.11 38.12
CA ILE A 335 5.86 1.99 37.39
C ILE A 335 6.83 1.10 36.62
N ILE A 336 6.97 1.37 35.33
CA ILE A 336 8.00 0.78 34.48
C ILE A 336 9.03 1.84 34.10
N ILE A 337 10.28 1.42 33.98
CA ILE A 337 11.39 2.30 33.62
C ILE A 337 12.07 1.70 32.40
N GLY A 338 12.32 2.50 31.38
CA GLY A 338 12.96 2.04 30.17
C GLY A 338 13.43 3.14 29.24
N MET A 339 14.22 2.75 28.25
CA MET A 339 14.77 3.65 27.23
C MET A 339 13.93 3.58 25.96
N PHE A 340 13.53 4.73 25.44
CA PHE A 340 12.82 4.84 24.17
C PHE A 340 13.79 5.24 23.05
N CYS A 341 13.68 4.56 21.91
CA CYS A 341 14.46 4.84 20.71
C CYS A 341 13.57 4.84 19.47
N THR A 342 13.98 5.56 18.43
CA THR A 342 13.28 5.59 17.14
C THR A 342 14.24 5.83 15.97
N ALA A 343 13.92 5.29 14.80
CA ALA A 343 14.71 5.45 13.57
C ALA A 343 13.78 5.60 12.35
N PRO A 344 14.14 6.42 11.34
CA PRO A 344 13.36 6.54 10.12
C PRO A 344 13.63 5.35 9.21
N LEU A 345 12.59 4.80 8.55
CA LEU A 345 12.77 3.75 7.56
C LEU A 345 13.06 4.35 6.17
N PRO A 346 13.80 3.63 5.29
CA PRO A 346 14.47 2.35 5.54
C PRO A 346 15.70 2.47 6.44
N ILE A 347 15.96 1.44 7.24
CA ILE A 347 17.13 1.38 8.14
C ILE A 347 18.24 0.61 7.42
N HIS A 348 19.20 1.36 6.86
CA HIS A 348 20.39 0.78 6.20
C HIS A 348 21.64 0.80 7.09
N ASP A 349 21.69 1.70 8.07
CA ASP A 349 22.76 1.83 9.07
C ASP A 349 22.14 2.35 10.38
N ASN A 350 22.61 1.84 11.53
CA ASN A 350 22.10 2.20 12.86
C ASN A 350 22.40 3.65 13.27
N LYS A 351 23.18 4.39 12.47
CA LYS A 351 23.51 5.80 12.73
C LYS A 351 22.31 6.74 12.80
N ARG A 352 21.15 6.36 12.26
CA ARG A 352 19.92 7.18 12.28
C ARG A 352 19.01 6.90 13.48
N THR A 353 19.37 5.96 14.35
CA THR A 353 18.59 5.67 15.55
C THR A 353 18.83 6.75 16.61
N VAL A 354 17.75 7.37 17.08
CA VAL A 354 17.77 8.40 18.13
C VAL A 354 17.05 7.86 19.36
N CYS A 355 17.72 7.94 20.52
CA CYS A 355 17.15 7.56 21.81
C CYS A 355 16.97 8.79 22.71
N LEU A 356 16.01 8.74 23.62
CA LEU A 356 15.92 9.73 24.69
C LEU A 356 17.16 9.64 25.59
N PRO A 357 17.70 10.78 26.06
CA PRO A 357 18.96 10.81 26.81
C PRO A 357 18.87 10.15 28.18
N GLU A 358 17.69 10.15 28.79
CA GLU A 358 17.44 9.57 30.10
C GLU A 358 16.33 8.51 30.02
N PRO A 359 16.37 7.46 30.87
CA PRO A 359 15.29 6.49 30.99
C PRO A 359 13.97 7.17 31.40
N VAL A 360 12.88 6.72 30.78
CA VAL A 360 11.55 7.24 31.03
C VAL A 360 10.86 6.42 32.12
N ASN A 361 10.31 7.10 33.12
CA ASN A 361 9.45 6.51 34.15
C ASN A 361 7.99 6.58 33.67
N LEU A 362 7.36 5.44 33.43
CA LEU A 362 5.96 5.36 33.01
C LEU A 362 5.13 4.73 34.13
N GLN A 363 4.23 5.54 34.70
CA GLN A 363 3.19 5.06 35.59
C GLN A 363 1.97 4.61 34.77
N ALA A 364 1.26 3.58 35.23
CA ALA A 364 0.12 3.04 34.51
C ALA A 364 -0.96 4.11 34.24
N SER A 365 -1.43 4.17 32.99
CA SER A 365 -2.44 5.12 32.50
C SER A 365 -2.05 6.60 32.51
N GLU A 366 -0.85 6.97 32.95
CA GLU A 366 -0.32 8.33 32.84
C GLU A 366 0.44 8.50 31.54
N THR A 367 0.36 9.70 30.96
CA THR A 367 1.03 10.04 29.70
C THR A 367 2.22 10.93 30.01
N VAL A 368 3.41 10.49 29.63
CA VAL A 368 4.65 11.27 29.76
C VAL A 368 5.03 11.80 28.40
N SER A 369 5.40 13.07 28.32
CA SER A 369 5.76 13.73 27.06
C SER A 369 7.22 14.15 27.08
N HIS A 370 7.93 13.91 25.98
CA HIS A 370 9.33 14.27 25.80
C HIS A 370 9.55 14.92 24.44
N ASP A 371 10.41 15.94 24.40
CA ASP A 371 10.79 16.56 23.14
C ASP A 371 11.74 15.63 22.36
N LEU A 372 11.49 15.47 21.07
CA LEU A 372 12.38 14.77 20.15
C LEU A 372 13.19 15.80 19.36
N LYS A 373 14.50 15.89 19.66
CA LYS A 373 15.43 16.74 18.90
C LYS A 373 16.12 15.88 17.85
N ILE A 374 15.55 15.84 16.64
CA ILE A 374 16.09 15.10 15.50
C ILE A 374 16.45 16.11 14.41
N THR A 375 17.72 16.15 14.00
CA THR A 375 18.17 17.06 12.94
C THR A 375 17.76 16.53 11.56
N CYS A 376 17.17 17.38 10.71
CA CYS A 376 17.00 17.03 9.30
C CYS A 376 18.37 17.09 8.61
N ILE A 377 18.76 16.01 7.93
CA ILE A 377 20.01 15.90 7.16
C ILE A 377 19.70 16.11 5.69
#